data_AF-A0A926F0I3-F1
#
_entry.id   AF-A0A926F0I3-F1
#
_cell.length_a   1.000
_cell.length_b   1.000
_cell.length_c   1.000
_cell.angle_alpha   90.00
_cell.angle_beta   90.00
_cell.angle_gamma   90.00
#
_symmetry.space_group_name_H-M   'P 1'
#
loop_
_entity.id
_entity.type
_entity.pdbx_description
1 polymer ?
#
loop_
_entity_poly.entity_id
_entity_poly.type
_entity_poly.pdbx_seq_one_letter_code
_entity_poly.pdbx_strand_id
1 'polypeptide(L)'
;MVGDIIADSLDQDTIRYLLFINLEKYHETIYRHSTQYFVVYINSLTKNQINKILNTLANEDYFISYVDMTFGSFLKTILANCLVPHAIKYKNIILQPHETDRHDDDNINILSYPYEDSGFIIRSINGDYFSLLLSYKIESLYTDDEDLSFSLNAIYPSYQSVLALPLFIPETKWKYLKTEKGNIFESLGLVDYTTDELRQVIVNRISQGYLYNLEYLEEYNVPKFNVSLGLNMLSGGIRRVIVSLKYLNESNHLQLITMY
;
A
#
# COMPACT_ATOMS: atom_id res chain seq x y z
N MET A 1 0.53 -11.67 1.81
CA MET A 1 1.47 -12.04 0.73
C MET A 1 2.63 -12.78 1.35
N VAL A 2 3.21 -13.77 0.68
CA VAL A 2 4.30 -14.59 1.22
C VAL A 2 5.34 -14.94 0.16
N GLY A 3 6.52 -15.37 0.59
CA GLY A 3 7.58 -15.87 -0.31
C GLY A 3 8.98 -15.57 0.19
N ASP A 4 9.96 -16.01 -0.58
CA ASP A 4 11.38 -15.77 -0.33
C ASP A 4 11.81 -14.38 -0.85
N ILE A 5 12.90 -13.84 -0.30
CA ILE A 5 13.48 -12.58 -0.77
C ILE A 5 14.35 -12.84 -2.01
N ILE A 6 13.73 -12.78 -3.19
CA ILE A 6 14.37 -12.93 -4.50
C ILE A 6 14.59 -11.55 -5.13
N ALA A 7 15.78 -10.98 -4.93
CA ALA A 7 16.13 -9.64 -5.36
C ALA A 7 17.42 -9.64 -6.20
N ASP A 8 17.43 -10.42 -7.28
CA ASP A 8 18.62 -10.71 -8.10
C ASP A 8 19.27 -9.46 -8.75
N SER A 9 18.54 -8.35 -8.81
CA SER A 9 19.03 -7.07 -9.31
C SER A 9 19.87 -6.28 -8.29
N LEU A 10 19.92 -6.73 -7.02
CA LEU A 10 20.69 -6.09 -5.95
C LEU A 10 21.76 -7.04 -5.43
N ASP A 11 22.90 -6.48 -5.03
CA ASP A 11 23.93 -7.26 -4.35
C ASP A 11 23.49 -7.66 -2.94
N GLN A 12 24.04 -8.77 -2.44
CA GLN A 12 23.65 -9.37 -1.17
C GLN A 12 24.01 -8.48 0.04
N ASP A 13 25.02 -7.62 -0.05
CA ASP A 13 25.36 -6.71 1.05
C ASP A 13 24.34 -5.57 1.19
N THR A 14 23.86 -5.04 0.06
CA THR A 14 22.75 -4.08 0.04
C THR A 14 21.48 -4.69 0.63
N ILE A 15 21.10 -5.91 0.22
CA ILE A 15 19.91 -6.59 0.76
C ILE A 15 20.07 -6.85 2.26
N ARG A 16 21.25 -7.32 2.69
CA ARG A 16 21.56 -7.53 4.11
C ARG A 16 21.38 -6.24 4.91
N TYR A 17 21.95 -5.13 4.44
CA TYR A 17 21.80 -3.84 5.11
C TYR A 17 20.32 -3.43 5.24
N LEU A 18 19.57 -3.50 4.14
CA LEU A 18 18.15 -3.12 4.10
C LEU A 18 17.27 -4.03 4.96
N LEU A 19 17.60 -5.32 5.07
CA LEU A 19 16.90 -6.27 5.91
C LEU A 19 17.08 -5.92 7.39
N PHE A 20 18.30 -5.61 7.82
CA PHE A 20 18.63 -5.47 9.25
C PHE A 20 18.50 -4.05 9.82
N ILE A 21 18.42 -3.01 8.98
CA ILE A 21 18.41 -1.61 9.45
C ILE A 21 17.22 -1.29 10.39
N ASN A 22 16.04 -1.85 10.13
CA ASN A 22 14.80 -1.58 10.88
C ASN A 22 14.19 -2.86 11.49
N LEU A 23 15.01 -3.88 11.68
CA LEU A 23 14.57 -5.20 12.10
C LEU A 23 14.47 -5.29 13.61
N GLU A 24 13.28 -5.64 14.10
CA GLU A 24 13.08 -6.00 15.50
C GLU A 24 13.34 -7.49 15.68
N LYS A 25 14.51 -7.79 16.24
CA LYS A 25 15.07 -9.13 16.32
C LYS A 25 14.52 -9.92 17.51
N TYR A 26 14.15 -11.16 17.26
CA TYR A 26 13.75 -12.13 18.30
C TYR A 26 14.79 -13.24 18.45
N HIS A 27 15.28 -13.79 17.33
CA HIS A 27 16.27 -14.86 17.33
C HIS A 27 17.51 -14.49 16.49
N GLU A 28 18.64 -15.10 16.86
CA GLU A 28 19.91 -14.95 16.12
C GLU A 28 19.83 -15.62 14.75
N THR A 29 20.46 -15.00 13.76
CA THR A 29 20.59 -15.54 12.40
C THR A 29 21.95 -15.19 11.84
N ILE A 30 22.52 -16.10 11.04
CA ILE A 30 23.73 -15.83 10.26
C ILE A 30 23.28 -15.60 8.83
N TYR A 31 23.46 -14.37 8.34
CA TYR A 31 23.16 -14.04 6.95
C TYR A 31 24.14 -14.76 6.01
N ARG A 32 23.61 -15.61 5.13
CA ARG A 32 24.37 -16.21 4.01
C ARG A 32 23.83 -15.74 2.67
N HIS A 33 22.51 -15.68 2.53
CA HIS A 33 21.84 -15.23 1.32
C HIS A 33 20.42 -14.74 1.64
N SER A 34 19.86 -13.84 0.84
CA SER A 34 18.51 -13.28 1.05
C SER A 34 17.40 -14.33 0.99
N THR A 35 17.54 -15.32 0.10
CA THR A 35 16.56 -16.40 -0.09
C THR A 35 16.49 -17.38 1.09
N GLN A 36 17.36 -17.26 2.10
CA GLN A 36 17.24 -18.07 3.32
C GLN A 36 16.06 -17.64 4.21
N TYR A 37 15.50 -16.45 3.96
CA TYR A 37 14.41 -15.88 4.75
C TYR A 37 13.09 -16.01 4.00
N PHE A 38 12.16 -16.76 4.59
CA PHE A 38 10.77 -16.78 4.19
C PHE A 38 10.02 -15.62 4.86
N VAL A 39 9.36 -14.79 4.07
CA VAL A 39 8.70 -13.57 4.55
C VAL A 39 7.18 -13.72 4.45
N VAL A 40 6.49 -13.34 5.51
CA VAL A 40 5.03 -13.22 5.56
C VAL A 40 4.66 -11.75 5.73
N TYR A 41 4.16 -11.14 4.67
CA TYR A 41 3.65 -9.78 4.70
C TYR A 41 2.14 -9.78 4.97
N ILE A 42 1.74 -9.14 6.09
CA ILE A 42 0.36 -9.00 6.52
C ILE A 42 0.05 -7.51 6.67
N ASN A 43 -1.04 -7.05 6.05
CA ASN A 43 -1.54 -5.68 6.20
C ASN A 43 -2.83 -5.65 7.01
N SER A 44 -3.30 -4.44 7.33
CA SER A 44 -4.59 -4.21 8.00
C SER A 44 -4.71 -4.88 9.38
N LEU A 45 -3.61 -4.95 10.12
CA LEU A 45 -3.57 -5.46 11.49
C LEU A 45 -3.73 -4.33 12.52
N THR A 46 -4.52 -4.60 13.55
CA THR A 46 -4.53 -3.82 14.79
C THR A 46 -3.29 -4.13 15.64
N LYS A 47 -2.90 -3.19 16.51
CA LYS A 47 -1.80 -3.41 17.47
C LYS A 47 -1.99 -4.69 18.30
N ASN A 48 -3.22 -4.98 18.73
CA ASN A 48 -3.51 -6.20 19.48
C ASN A 48 -3.27 -7.47 18.67
N GLN A 49 -3.61 -7.47 17.37
CA GLN A 49 -3.34 -8.61 16.49
C GLN A 49 -1.84 -8.79 16.22
N ILE A 50 -1.10 -7.69 16.02
CA ILE A 50 0.36 -7.72 15.89
C ILE A 50 0.96 -8.37 17.15
N ASN A 51 0.63 -7.85 18.34
CA ASN A 51 1.14 -8.39 19.61
C ASN A 51 0.80 -9.86 19.79
N LYS A 52 -0.41 -10.29 19.40
CA LYS A 52 -0.81 -11.70 19.47
C LYS A 52 0.07 -12.59 18.58
N ILE A 53 0.33 -12.16 17.34
CA ILE A 53 1.21 -12.88 16.41
C ILE A 53 2.62 -12.96 16.97
N LEU A 54 3.19 -11.82 17.38
CA LEU A 54 4.54 -11.74 17.92
C LEU A 54 4.71 -12.61 19.17
N ASN A 55 3.81 -12.51 20.15
CA ASN A 55 3.87 -13.32 21.36
C ASN A 55 3.74 -14.83 21.10
N THR A 56 3.04 -15.22 20.03
CA THR A 56 2.91 -16.63 19.65
C THR A 56 4.18 -17.14 18.99
N LEU A 57 4.81 -16.33 18.14
CA LEU A 57 6.01 -16.71 17.38
C LEU A 57 7.32 -16.45 18.13
N ALA A 58 7.31 -15.64 19.18
CA ALA A 58 8.52 -15.19 19.90
C ALA A 58 9.36 -16.31 20.52
N ASN A 59 8.80 -17.51 20.69
CA ASN A 59 9.51 -18.68 21.22
C ASN A 59 9.81 -19.73 20.15
N GLU A 60 9.45 -19.47 18.90
CA GLU A 60 9.66 -20.40 17.79
C GLU A 60 11.01 -20.09 17.14
N ASP A 61 11.96 -21.03 17.20
CA ASP A 61 13.33 -20.82 16.71
C ASP A 61 13.43 -20.39 15.24
N TYR A 62 12.42 -20.72 14.44
CA TYR A 62 12.34 -20.32 13.03
C TYR A 62 11.89 -18.87 12.82
N PHE A 63 11.33 -18.21 13.84
CA PHE A 63 10.87 -16.83 13.76
C PHE A 63 12.00 -15.86 14.09
N ILE A 64 12.71 -15.39 13.07
CA ILE A 64 13.89 -14.53 13.29
C ILE A 64 13.51 -13.14 13.81
N SER A 65 12.49 -12.51 13.21
CA SER A 65 12.20 -11.09 13.43
C SER A 65 10.92 -10.62 12.75
N TYR A 66 10.53 -9.36 13.02
CA TYR A 66 9.57 -8.62 12.21
C TYR A 66 10.04 -7.19 11.90
N VAL A 67 9.38 -6.54 10.95
CA VAL A 67 9.62 -5.15 10.55
C VAL A 67 8.27 -4.45 10.39
N ASP A 68 8.10 -3.28 11.04
CA ASP A 68 6.94 -2.42 10.78
C ASP A 68 7.08 -1.75 9.40
N MET A 69 6.15 -2.07 8.50
CA MET A 69 6.09 -1.55 7.13
C MET A 69 4.85 -0.68 6.88
N THR A 70 4.33 -0.03 7.93
CA THR A 70 3.19 0.89 7.84
C THR A 70 3.44 2.01 6.83
N PHE A 71 4.69 2.48 6.73
CA PHE A 71 5.12 3.49 5.75
C PHE A 71 6.11 2.90 4.74
N GLY A 72 6.40 3.67 3.69
CA GLY A 72 7.30 3.25 2.61
C GLY A 72 8.74 3.07 3.10
N SER A 73 9.40 2.02 2.62
CA SER A 73 10.83 1.77 2.85
C SER A 73 11.41 1.05 1.64
N PHE A 74 12.73 1.10 1.46
CA PHE A 74 13.40 0.36 0.39
C PHE A 74 13.18 -1.16 0.51
N LEU A 75 13.18 -1.70 1.74
CA LEU A 75 12.86 -3.10 1.97
C LEU A 75 11.44 -3.43 1.51
N LYS A 76 10.46 -2.58 1.81
CA LYS A 76 9.07 -2.76 1.35
C LYS A 76 8.96 -2.75 -0.17
N THR A 77 9.73 -1.89 -0.86
CA THR A 77 9.83 -1.89 -2.32
C THR A 77 10.38 -3.21 -2.87
N ILE A 78 11.42 -3.76 -2.25
CA ILE A 78 11.97 -5.06 -2.67
C ILE A 78 10.89 -6.14 -2.51
N LEU A 79 10.29 -6.24 -1.33
CA LEU A 79 9.26 -7.24 -1.05
C LEU A 79 8.02 -7.10 -1.95
N ALA A 80 7.67 -5.89 -2.37
CA ALA A 80 6.57 -5.66 -3.32
C ALA A 80 6.77 -6.36 -4.67
N ASN A 81 8.02 -6.65 -5.04
CA ASN A 81 8.37 -7.33 -6.28
C ASN A 81 8.67 -8.84 -6.08
N CYS A 82 8.88 -9.29 -4.83
CA CYS A 82 9.22 -10.68 -4.53
C CYS A 82 8.02 -11.50 -4.04
N LEU A 83 7.11 -10.87 -3.29
CA LEU A 83 6.05 -11.60 -2.57
C LEU A 83 4.80 -11.74 -3.42
N VAL A 84 4.17 -12.90 -3.33
CA VAL A 84 2.93 -13.20 -4.07
C VAL A 84 1.69 -13.08 -3.19
N PRO A 85 0.53 -12.68 -3.74
CA PRO A 85 -0.76 -12.84 -3.07
C PRO A 85 -0.94 -14.27 -2.57
N HIS A 86 -1.35 -14.41 -1.31
CA HIS A 86 -1.52 -15.72 -0.67
C HIS A 86 -2.99 -16.02 -0.42
N ALA A 87 -3.64 -15.18 0.39
CA ALA A 87 -5.05 -15.27 0.69
C ALA A 87 -5.54 -13.93 1.26
N ILE A 88 -6.85 -13.73 1.24
CA ILE A 88 -7.52 -12.67 1.99
C ILE A 88 -8.16 -13.28 3.24
N LYS A 89 -7.84 -12.74 4.40
CA LYS A 89 -8.53 -13.10 5.65
C LYS A 89 -9.67 -12.13 5.90
N TYR A 90 -10.89 -12.65 6.01
CA TYR A 90 -12.05 -11.90 6.46
C TYR A 90 -12.74 -12.62 7.63
N LYS A 91 -12.64 -12.06 8.84
CA LYS A 91 -13.12 -12.72 10.08
C LYS A 91 -12.54 -14.14 10.21
N ASN A 92 -13.37 -15.18 10.20
CA ASN A 92 -12.99 -16.59 10.23
C ASN A 92 -12.92 -17.23 8.83
N ILE A 93 -13.00 -16.45 7.76
CA ILE A 93 -12.90 -16.92 6.38
C ILE A 93 -11.50 -16.64 5.85
N ILE A 94 -10.93 -17.63 5.15
CA ILE A 94 -9.75 -17.50 4.31
C ILE A 94 -10.22 -17.66 2.86
N LEU A 95 -10.06 -16.59 2.07
CA LEU A 95 -10.41 -16.56 0.65
C LEU A 95 -9.14 -16.74 -0.18
N GLN A 96 -9.15 -17.73 -1.08
CA GLN A 96 -8.02 -18.07 -1.95
C GLN A 96 -8.45 -18.14 -3.44
N PRO A 97 -7.51 -17.97 -4.38
CA PRO A 97 -7.77 -18.31 -5.77
C PRO A 97 -7.90 -19.83 -5.94
N HIS A 98 -8.69 -20.26 -6.92
CA HIS A 98 -8.65 -21.61 -7.46
C HIS A 98 -8.43 -21.68 -8.97
N GLU A 99 -8.12 -22.88 -9.48
CA GLU A 99 -7.94 -23.10 -10.92
C GLU A 99 -9.18 -22.68 -11.72
N THR A 100 -8.97 -22.19 -12.93
CA THR A 100 -10.03 -21.54 -13.73
C THR A 100 -11.09 -22.51 -14.27
N ASP A 101 -10.80 -23.81 -14.26
CA ASP A 101 -11.67 -24.89 -14.70
C ASP A 101 -12.56 -25.48 -13.58
N ARG A 102 -12.49 -24.91 -12.37
CA ARG A 102 -13.31 -25.32 -11.22
C ARG A 102 -14.50 -24.42 -10.96
N HIS A 103 -15.48 -24.96 -10.23
CA HIS A 103 -16.65 -24.20 -9.82
C HIS A 103 -16.38 -23.43 -8.52
N ASP A 104 -16.86 -22.18 -8.42
CA ASP A 104 -16.66 -21.33 -7.23
C ASP A 104 -17.26 -21.93 -5.95
N ASP A 105 -18.22 -22.85 -6.07
CA ASP A 105 -18.83 -23.55 -4.93
C ASP A 105 -17.94 -24.65 -4.32
N ASP A 106 -16.85 -25.03 -4.98
CA ASP A 106 -15.97 -26.12 -4.51
C ASP A 106 -15.22 -25.75 -3.21
N ASN A 107 -14.99 -24.45 -2.97
CA ASN A 107 -14.40 -23.91 -1.73
C ASN A 107 -13.12 -24.63 -1.28
N ILE A 108 -12.16 -24.75 -2.19
CA ILE A 108 -10.98 -25.59 -2.01
C ILE A 108 -9.79 -24.85 -1.39
N ASN A 109 -9.07 -25.57 -0.55
CA ASN A 109 -7.81 -25.13 0.04
C ASN A 109 -6.63 -25.58 -0.83
N ILE A 110 -6.40 -24.92 -1.97
CA ILE A 110 -5.31 -25.31 -2.89
C ILE A 110 -3.95 -25.29 -2.19
N LEU A 111 -3.73 -24.31 -1.33
CA LEU A 111 -2.44 -24.11 -0.69
C LEU A 111 -2.17 -25.13 0.43
N SER A 112 -3.17 -25.95 0.80
CA SER A 112 -3.05 -27.06 1.75
C SER A 112 -2.52 -26.67 3.15
N TYR A 113 -2.64 -25.40 3.52
CA TYR A 113 -2.32 -24.95 4.88
C TYR A 113 -3.41 -25.41 5.85
N PRO A 114 -3.10 -25.70 7.12
CA PRO A 114 -4.04 -26.26 8.10
C PRO A 114 -4.99 -25.18 8.67
N TYR A 115 -5.74 -24.51 7.79
CA TYR A 115 -6.65 -23.44 8.15
C TYR A 115 -7.88 -23.98 8.90
N GLU A 116 -8.44 -25.07 8.42
CA GLU A 116 -9.61 -25.73 8.99
C GLU A 116 -9.33 -26.24 10.41
N ASP A 117 -8.14 -26.82 10.63
CA ASP A 117 -7.67 -27.25 11.96
C ASP A 117 -7.58 -26.08 12.95
N SER A 118 -7.35 -24.87 12.43
CA SER A 118 -7.31 -23.62 13.19
C SER A 118 -8.68 -22.95 13.34
N GLY A 119 -9.76 -23.60 12.90
CA GLY A 119 -11.14 -23.11 12.98
C GLY A 119 -11.53 -22.09 11.91
N PHE A 120 -10.74 -21.95 10.83
CA PHE A 120 -11.10 -21.13 9.70
C PHE A 120 -12.00 -21.88 8.71
N ILE A 121 -12.81 -21.12 7.97
CA ILE A 121 -13.63 -21.60 6.88
C ILE A 121 -12.95 -21.20 5.57
N ILE A 122 -12.74 -22.16 4.68
CA ILE A 122 -12.20 -21.88 3.35
C ILE A 122 -13.31 -21.44 2.40
N ARG A 123 -13.00 -20.40 1.65
CA ARG A 123 -13.71 -19.99 0.44
C ARG A 123 -12.70 -19.87 -0.68
N SER A 124 -13.11 -20.19 -1.88
CA SER A 124 -12.25 -20.03 -3.06
C SER A 124 -13.02 -19.34 -4.17
N ILE A 125 -12.32 -18.63 -5.03
CA ILE A 125 -12.88 -18.00 -6.24
C ILE A 125 -11.94 -18.24 -7.42
N ASN A 126 -12.48 -18.29 -8.63
CA ASN A 126 -11.70 -18.39 -9.86
C ASN A 126 -10.47 -17.45 -9.82
N GLY A 127 -9.30 -18.00 -10.14
CA GLY A 127 -8.01 -17.33 -10.05
C GLY A 127 -7.91 -16.07 -10.92
N ASP A 128 -8.59 -16.00 -12.06
CA ASP A 128 -8.60 -14.81 -12.91
C ASP A 128 -9.32 -13.65 -12.21
N TYR A 129 -10.47 -13.92 -11.57
CA TYR A 129 -11.19 -12.92 -10.78
C TYR A 129 -10.41 -12.51 -9.54
N PHE A 130 -9.78 -13.47 -8.86
CA PHE A 130 -8.92 -13.16 -7.72
C PHE A 130 -7.78 -12.24 -8.15
N SER A 131 -7.07 -12.60 -9.23
CA SER A 131 -5.95 -11.82 -9.76
C SER A 131 -6.37 -10.42 -10.18
N LEU A 132 -7.50 -10.29 -10.86
CA LEU A 132 -7.99 -9.01 -11.38
C LEU A 132 -8.56 -8.08 -10.30
N LEU A 133 -9.28 -8.63 -9.32
CA LEU A 133 -10.10 -7.82 -8.39
C LEU A 133 -9.59 -7.81 -6.95
N LEU A 134 -8.88 -8.86 -6.53
CA LEU A 134 -8.60 -9.13 -5.11
C LEU A 134 -7.11 -9.19 -4.80
N SER A 135 -6.26 -9.46 -5.78
CA SER A 135 -4.81 -9.36 -5.64
C SER A 135 -4.42 -7.90 -5.43
N TYR A 136 -3.98 -7.58 -4.21
CA TYR A 136 -3.41 -6.29 -3.91
C TYR A 136 -1.89 -6.34 -4.11
N LYS A 137 -1.31 -5.26 -4.63
CA LYS A 137 0.14 -5.05 -4.71
C LYS A 137 0.62 -4.33 -3.45
N ILE A 138 1.78 -4.69 -2.91
CA ILE A 138 2.38 -3.95 -1.78
C ILE A 138 2.76 -2.55 -2.26
N GLU A 139 2.47 -1.54 -1.45
CA GLU A 139 2.92 -0.17 -1.71
C GLU A 139 4.45 -0.07 -1.74
N SER A 140 5.01 0.26 -2.91
CA SER A 140 6.44 0.51 -3.12
C SER A 140 6.74 2.02 -3.09
N LEU A 141 8.01 2.39 -2.90
CA LEU A 141 8.46 3.79 -3.04
C LEU A 141 8.55 4.25 -4.48
N TYR A 142 8.65 3.31 -5.41
CA TYR A 142 8.75 3.56 -6.85
C TYR A 142 7.60 2.85 -7.53
N THR A 143 6.86 3.57 -8.35
CA THR A 143 5.80 3.02 -9.20
C THR A 143 6.21 3.23 -10.65
N ASP A 144 5.79 2.33 -11.53
CA ASP A 144 5.96 2.51 -12.96
C ASP A 144 5.03 3.64 -13.46
N ASP A 145 5.57 4.56 -14.26
CA ASP A 145 4.81 5.66 -14.84
C ASP A 145 3.68 5.15 -15.76
N GLU A 146 3.88 4.00 -16.41
CA GLU A 146 2.86 3.35 -17.24
C GLU A 146 1.71 2.81 -16.38
N ASP A 147 2.01 2.14 -15.25
CA ASP A 147 1.00 1.64 -14.31
C ASP A 147 0.09 2.79 -13.80
N LEU A 148 0.68 3.94 -13.48
CA LEU A 148 -0.06 5.13 -13.04
C LEU A 148 -0.94 5.70 -14.17
N SER A 149 -0.41 5.71 -15.38
CA SER A 149 -1.13 6.18 -16.57
C SER A 149 -2.32 5.28 -16.89
N PHE A 150 -2.14 3.95 -16.85
CA PHE A 150 -3.23 2.99 -17.03
C PHE A 150 -4.31 3.12 -15.96
N SER A 151 -3.92 3.39 -14.71
CA SER A 151 -4.87 3.58 -13.61
C SER A 151 -5.82 4.75 -13.84
N LEU A 152 -5.32 5.91 -14.30
CA LEU A 152 -6.19 7.03 -14.65
C LEU A 152 -7.02 6.74 -15.91
N ASN A 153 -6.41 6.08 -16.89
CA ASN A 153 -7.08 5.71 -18.15
C ASN A 153 -8.26 4.77 -17.97
N ALA A 154 -8.27 3.98 -16.89
CA ALA A 154 -9.39 3.12 -16.54
C ALA A 154 -10.68 3.91 -16.26
N ILE A 155 -10.59 5.14 -15.76
CA ILE A 155 -11.77 5.99 -15.46
C ILE A 155 -11.93 7.16 -16.42
N TYR A 156 -10.88 7.54 -17.14
CA TYR A 156 -10.95 8.58 -18.15
C TYR A 156 -9.80 8.45 -19.15
N PRO A 157 -10.07 8.17 -20.45
CA PRO A 157 -9.03 8.05 -21.45
C PRO A 157 -8.19 9.33 -21.57
N SER A 158 -6.95 9.29 -21.08
CA SER A 158 -5.97 10.36 -21.20
C SER A 158 -4.70 9.82 -21.87
N TYR A 159 -4.14 10.58 -22.80
CA TYR A 159 -2.86 10.24 -23.42
C TYR A 159 -1.67 10.79 -22.61
N GLN A 160 -1.93 11.55 -21.55
CA GLN A 160 -0.91 12.19 -20.72
C GLN A 160 -0.81 11.51 -19.36
N SER A 161 0.44 11.22 -18.94
CA SER A 161 0.74 10.70 -17.61
C SER A 161 0.26 11.67 -16.52
N VAL A 162 -0.27 11.11 -15.44
CA VAL A 162 -0.69 11.86 -14.23
C VAL A 162 0.46 12.70 -13.67
N LEU A 163 1.70 12.21 -13.84
CA LEU A 163 2.91 12.89 -13.37
C LEU A 163 3.23 14.17 -14.16
N ALA A 164 2.72 14.28 -15.39
CA ALA A 164 2.88 15.46 -16.21
C ALA A 164 1.76 16.50 -15.98
N LEU A 165 0.75 16.20 -15.15
CA LEU A 165 -0.35 17.11 -14.88
C LEU A 165 0.02 18.11 -13.77
N PRO A 166 -0.11 19.43 -14.01
CA PRO A 166 0.08 20.42 -12.97
C PRO A 166 -0.98 20.25 -11.87
N LEU A 167 -0.60 20.43 -10.61
CA LEU A 167 -1.51 20.39 -9.48
C LEU A 167 -1.88 21.82 -9.02
N PHE A 168 -3.16 22.14 -9.09
CA PHE A 168 -3.72 23.40 -8.64
C PHE A 168 -4.44 23.24 -7.31
N ILE A 169 -4.14 24.16 -6.38
CA ILE A 169 -4.81 24.26 -5.09
C ILE A 169 -5.38 25.68 -5.01
N PRO A 170 -6.70 25.87 -5.19
CA PRO A 170 -7.31 27.20 -5.13
C PRO A 170 -7.08 27.87 -3.78
N GLU A 171 -6.83 29.18 -3.75
CA GLU A 171 -6.65 29.91 -2.49
C GLU A 171 -7.86 29.80 -1.55
N THR A 172 -9.07 29.82 -2.11
CA THR A 172 -10.31 29.63 -1.35
C THR A 172 -10.32 28.27 -0.67
N LYS A 173 -9.83 27.24 -1.37
CA LYS A 173 -9.73 25.89 -0.85
C LYS A 173 -8.64 25.75 0.21
N TRP A 174 -7.51 26.41 -0.02
CA TRP A 174 -6.42 26.49 0.94
C TRP A 174 -6.86 27.11 2.26
N LYS A 175 -7.57 28.25 2.20
CA LYS A 175 -8.16 28.91 3.36
C LYS A 175 -9.14 27.99 4.09
N TYR A 176 -10.05 27.34 3.36
CA TYR A 176 -10.99 26.38 3.92
C TYR A 176 -10.30 25.23 4.67
N LEU A 177 -9.24 24.65 4.11
CA LEU A 177 -8.50 23.57 4.75
C LEU A 177 -7.83 24.03 6.05
N LYS A 178 -7.24 25.24 6.08
CA LYS A 178 -6.65 25.78 7.31
C LYS A 178 -7.69 26.06 8.39
N THR A 179 -8.90 26.52 8.04
CA THR A 179 -9.95 26.81 9.04
C THR A 179 -10.69 25.55 9.50
N GLU A 180 -11.22 24.74 8.59
CA GLU A 180 -12.09 23.60 8.94
C GLU A 180 -11.31 22.33 9.29
N LYS A 181 -10.06 22.23 8.84
CA LYS A 181 -9.15 21.11 9.16
C LYS A 181 -7.95 21.58 9.98
N GLY A 182 -8.05 22.74 10.66
CA GLY A 182 -6.98 23.37 11.43
C GLY A 182 -6.27 22.42 12.39
N ASN A 183 -7.02 21.64 13.17
CA ASN A 183 -6.46 20.65 14.11
C ASN A 183 -5.57 19.60 13.41
N ILE A 184 -5.94 19.16 12.21
CA ILE A 184 -5.14 18.20 11.43
C ILE A 184 -3.88 18.89 10.92
N PHE A 185 -4.01 20.11 10.39
CA PHE A 185 -2.88 20.90 9.89
C PHE A 185 -1.87 21.24 10.99
N GLU A 186 -2.36 21.63 12.17
CA GLU A 186 -1.55 21.86 13.38
C GLU A 186 -0.80 20.59 13.78
N SER A 187 -1.51 19.46 13.91
CA SER A 187 -0.88 18.19 14.30
C SER A 187 0.24 17.75 13.34
N LEU A 188 0.12 18.10 12.06
CA LEU A 188 1.03 17.74 10.98
C LEU A 188 2.09 18.81 10.68
N GLY A 189 2.10 19.93 11.42
CA GLY A 189 3.02 21.04 11.16
C GLY A 189 2.80 21.74 9.80
N LEU A 190 1.61 21.59 9.20
CA LEU A 190 1.26 22.17 7.90
C LEU A 190 0.72 23.60 7.99
N VAL A 191 0.62 24.16 9.19
CA VAL A 191 0.09 25.53 9.41
C VAL A 191 0.94 26.55 8.67
N ASP A 192 2.26 26.36 8.69
CA ASP A 192 3.24 27.27 8.09
C ASP A 192 3.57 26.92 6.64
N TYR A 193 3.04 25.81 6.12
CA TYR A 193 3.22 25.47 4.72
C TYR A 193 2.61 26.56 3.83
N THR A 194 3.24 26.73 2.69
CA THR A 194 2.71 27.42 1.52
C THR A 194 1.93 26.44 0.66
N THR A 195 1.10 26.99 -0.23
CA THR A 195 0.40 26.21 -1.24
C THR A 195 1.37 25.41 -2.13
N ASP A 196 2.54 25.98 -2.42
CA ASP A 196 3.55 25.36 -3.27
C ASP A 196 4.27 24.18 -2.57
N GLU A 197 4.56 24.30 -1.28
CA GLU A 197 5.13 23.21 -0.49
C GLU A 197 4.17 22.02 -0.40
N LEU A 198 2.88 22.27 -0.12
CA LEU A 198 1.89 21.18 -0.13
C LEU A 198 1.75 20.57 -1.53
N ARG A 199 1.77 21.39 -2.58
CA ARG A 199 1.73 20.90 -3.97
C ARG A 199 2.88 19.93 -4.22
N GLN A 200 4.10 20.29 -3.85
CA GLN A 200 5.28 19.45 -4.08
C GLN A 200 5.18 18.12 -3.32
N VAL A 201 4.68 18.15 -2.08
CA VAL A 201 4.45 16.93 -1.29
C VAL A 201 3.45 16.00 -1.96
N ILE A 202 2.34 16.54 -2.48
CA ILE A 202 1.32 15.73 -3.16
C ILE A 202 1.87 15.17 -4.47
N VAL A 203 2.53 15.99 -5.30
CA VAL A 203 3.10 15.56 -6.59
C VAL A 203 4.16 14.47 -6.39
N ASN A 204 5.07 14.67 -5.44
CA ASN A 204 6.06 13.65 -5.08
C ASN A 204 5.41 12.35 -4.61
N ARG A 205 4.23 12.40 -3.99
CA ARG A 205 3.55 11.18 -3.57
C ARG A 205 2.84 10.48 -4.71
N ILE A 206 2.29 11.23 -5.68
CA ILE A 206 1.69 10.64 -6.89
C ILE A 206 2.73 9.80 -7.64
N SER A 207 3.99 10.27 -7.75
CA SER A 207 5.07 9.49 -8.39
C SER A 207 5.55 8.26 -7.61
N GLN A 208 5.14 8.12 -6.35
CA GLN A 208 5.62 7.09 -5.43
C GLN A 208 4.51 6.17 -4.91
N GLY A 209 3.28 6.30 -5.40
CA GLY A 209 2.14 5.67 -4.75
C GLY A 209 0.98 5.38 -5.68
N TYR A 210 0.13 4.47 -5.24
CA TYR A 210 -1.05 4.06 -6.00
C TYR A 210 -2.12 5.14 -5.98
N LEU A 211 -2.93 5.13 -7.02
CA LEU A 211 -4.17 5.88 -7.07
C LEU A 211 -5.27 5.01 -6.45
N TYR A 212 -5.95 5.53 -5.44
CA TYR A 212 -7.05 4.83 -4.74
C TYR A 212 -8.38 5.45 -5.10
N ASN A 213 -9.47 4.71 -4.89
CA ASN A 213 -10.84 5.20 -5.06
C ASN A 213 -11.03 5.94 -6.38
N LEU A 214 -10.55 5.33 -7.46
CA LEU A 214 -10.77 5.79 -8.83
C LEU A 214 -12.27 5.85 -9.09
N GLU A 215 -12.77 7.04 -9.44
CA GLU A 215 -14.19 7.31 -9.60
C GLU A 215 -14.38 8.32 -10.73
N TYR A 216 -15.39 8.12 -11.57
CA TYR A 216 -15.81 9.13 -12.54
C TYR A 216 -17.08 9.82 -12.04
N LEU A 217 -17.01 11.12 -11.76
CA LEU A 217 -18.15 11.90 -11.28
C LEU A 217 -18.95 12.41 -12.48
N GLU A 218 -19.96 11.64 -12.89
CA GLU A 218 -20.80 11.95 -14.07
C GLU A 218 -21.44 13.34 -14.01
N GLU A 219 -21.99 13.75 -12.86
CA GLU A 219 -22.63 15.07 -12.67
C GLU A 219 -21.70 16.24 -13.04
N TYR A 220 -20.40 16.07 -12.79
CA TYR A 220 -19.40 17.10 -13.00
C TYR A 220 -18.49 16.80 -14.19
N ASN A 221 -18.68 15.65 -14.86
CA ASN A 221 -17.87 15.18 -15.99
C ASN A 221 -16.36 15.14 -15.67
N VAL A 222 -15.99 14.75 -14.44
CA VAL A 222 -14.58 14.74 -13.99
C VAL A 222 -14.18 13.42 -13.34
N PRO A 223 -13.02 12.86 -13.70
CA PRO A 223 -12.42 11.76 -12.96
C PRO A 223 -11.82 12.28 -11.64
N LYS A 224 -11.94 11.44 -10.61
CA LYS A 224 -11.52 11.67 -9.24
C LYS A 224 -10.74 10.46 -8.75
N PHE A 225 -9.74 10.72 -7.91
CA PHE A 225 -8.97 9.68 -7.25
C PHE A 225 -8.38 10.20 -5.94
N ASN A 226 -7.85 9.28 -5.16
CA ASN A 226 -7.22 9.55 -3.88
C ASN A 226 -5.74 9.15 -3.89
N VAL A 227 -4.94 9.84 -3.09
CA VAL A 227 -3.54 9.53 -2.83
C VAL A 227 -3.33 9.52 -1.32
N SER A 228 -2.60 8.53 -0.81
CA SER A 228 -2.29 8.39 0.61
C SER A 228 -0.90 8.94 0.92
N LEU A 229 -0.82 10.05 1.65
CA LEU A 229 0.43 10.67 2.12
C LEU A 229 0.81 10.12 3.50
N GLY A 230 2.12 9.94 3.75
CA GLY A 230 2.66 9.83 5.11
C GLY A 230 3.32 11.14 5.49
N LEU A 231 2.77 11.85 6.49
CA LEU A 231 3.27 13.15 6.93
C LEU A 231 3.74 13.10 8.38
N ASN A 232 4.88 13.73 8.66
CA ASN A 232 5.42 13.80 10.02
C ASN A 232 4.51 14.63 10.91
N MET A 233 4.25 14.15 12.13
CA MET A 233 3.54 14.92 13.15
C MET A 233 4.52 15.74 13.98
N LEU A 234 4.09 16.90 14.48
CA LEU A 234 4.89 17.72 15.41
C LEU A 234 5.23 16.96 16.70
N SER A 235 4.33 16.08 17.15
CA SER A 235 4.53 15.20 18.32
C SER A 235 5.54 14.07 18.08
N GLY A 236 6.10 13.96 16.87
CA GLY A 236 6.87 12.81 16.41
C GLY A 236 5.98 11.71 15.83
N GLY A 237 6.59 10.90 14.96
CA GLY A 237 5.91 9.85 14.18
C GLY A 237 5.30 10.35 12.88
N ILE A 238 4.72 9.42 12.11
CA ILE A 238 4.13 9.69 10.81
C ILE A 238 2.62 9.40 10.90
N ARG A 239 1.80 10.28 10.34
CA ARG A 239 0.36 10.09 10.17
C ARG A 239 0.02 9.92 8.69
N ARG A 240 -0.87 8.97 8.41
CA ARG A 240 -1.45 8.80 7.08
C ARG A 240 -2.53 9.85 6.85
N VAL A 241 -2.48 10.51 5.70
CA VAL A 241 -3.43 11.54 5.25
C VAL A 241 -3.92 11.19 3.85
N ILE A 242 -5.23 11.17 3.66
CA ILE A 242 -5.82 10.89 2.34
C ILE A 242 -6.10 12.21 1.65
N VAL A 243 -5.54 12.38 0.45
CA VAL A 243 -5.75 13.53 -0.42
C VAL A 243 -6.65 13.13 -1.56
N SER A 244 -7.77 13.83 -1.75
CA SER A 244 -8.66 13.61 -2.89
C SER A 244 -8.42 14.65 -3.97
N LEU A 245 -8.20 14.20 -5.19
CA LEU A 245 -7.91 15.00 -6.37
C LEU A 245 -8.97 14.73 -7.44
N LYS A 246 -9.27 15.75 -8.25
CA LYS A 246 -9.97 15.58 -9.52
C LYS A 246 -9.11 16.07 -10.67
N TYR A 247 -9.27 15.49 -11.84
CA TYR A 247 -8.66 15.98 -13.06
C TYR A 247 -9.66 16.83 -13.84
N LEU A 248 -9.26 18.07 -14.16
CA LEU A 248 -10.06 19.03 -14.89
C LEU A 248 -9.62 19.07 -16.36
N ASN A 249 -10.37 18.36 -17.19
CA ASN A 249 -10.05 18.10 -18.60
C ASN A 249 -9.84 19.38 -19.42
N GLU A 250 -10.76 20.35 -19.31
CA GLU A 250 -10.73 21.60 -20.10
C GLU A 250 -9.45 22.41 -19.92
N SER A 251 -8.90 22.35 -18.71
CA SER A 251 -7.75 23.13 -18.26
C SER A 251 -6.52 22.26 -17.99
N ASN A 252 -6.60 20.97 -18.33
CA ASN A 252 -5.56 19.95 -18.21
C ASN A 252 -4.73 19.99 -16.92
N HIS A 253 -5.39 19.98 -15.76
CA HIS A 253 -4.70 20.00 -14.46
C HIS A 253 -5.43 19.19 -13.38
N LEU A 254 -4.68 18.78 -12.35
CA LEU A 254 -5.24 18.18 -11.14
C LEU A 254 -5.68 19.29 -10.18
N GLN A 255 -6.83 19.14 -9.53
CA GLN A 255 -7.31 20.06 -8.52
C GLN A 255 -7.56 19.34 -7.20
N LEU A 256 -7.09 19.94 -6.09
CA LEU A 256 -7.35 19.44 -4.74
C LEU A 256 -8.83 19.58 -4.33
N ILE A 257 -9.46 18.46 -4.01
CA ILE A 257 -10.85 18.41 -3.51
C ILE A 257 -10.89 18.48 -1.99
N THR A 258 -10.06 17.72 -1.27
CA THR A 258 -10.04 17.71 0.22
C THR A 258 -8.89 16.86 0.74
N MET A 259 -8.64 16.95 2.05
CA MET A 259 -7.70 16.11 2.79
C MET A 259 -8.38 15.55 4.06
N TYR A 260 -8.01 14.33 4.46
CA TYR A 260 -8.53 13.61 5.64
C TYR A 260 -7.42 13.06 6.53
#